data_AF-A0A7G4A475-F1
#
_entry.id   AF-A0A7G4A475-F1
#
_cell.length_a   1.000
_cell.length_b   1.000
_cell.length_c   1.000
_cell.angle_alpha   90.00
_cell.angle_beta   90.00
_cell.angle_gamma   90.00
#
_symmetry.space_group_name_H-M   'P 1'
#
loop_
_entity.id
_entity.type
_entity.pdbx_description
1 polymer ?
#
loop_
_entity_poly.entity_id
_entity_poly.type
_entity_poly.pdbx_seq_one_letter_code
_entity_poly.pdbx_strand_id
1 'polypeptide(L)'
;MNFKSFFFVAIAASSLLAQSVFAEQKTVTYKNERGSVLELNILSDNKIEGYFTTAVASKTCPQAINQKRPITGYIVGNALSFSVVYPMCESVLSISGNFDKNQQAIDTISILNKQASDVTHEGPGARFIGHDSYKKMG
;
A
#
# COMPACT_ATOMS: atom_id res chain seq x y z
N MET A 1 -52.81 6.85 -35.43
CA MET A 1 -51.96 6.34 -34.34
C MET A 1 -50.60 7.00 -34.43
N ASN A 2 -50.20 7.70 -33.37
CA ASN A 2 -49.17 8.73 -33.40
C ASN A 2 -47.77 8.12 -33.14
N PHE A 3 -47.00 7.90 -34.21
CA PHE A 3 -45.67 7.26 -34.23
C PHE A 3 -44.54 8.07 -33.56
N LYS A 4 -44.87 9.10 -32.75
CA LYS A 4 -43.87 9.99 -32.13
C LYS A 4 -43.51 9.62 -30.68
N SER A 5 -44.29 8.74 -30.03
CA SER A 5 -44.11 8.48 -28.59
C SER A 5 -43.10 7.37 -28.26
N PHE A 6 -42.69 6.53 -29.22
CA PHE A 6 -41.84 5.37 -28.93
C PHE A 6 -40.33 5.66 -28.98
N PHE A 7 -39.89 6.78 -29.55
CA PHE A 7 -38.46 7.10 -29.66
C PHE A 7 -37.85 7.70 -28.39
N PHE A 8 -38.66 8.30 -27.50
CA PHE A 8 -38.14 8.96 -26.30
C PHE A 8 -37.88 8.02 -25.12
N VAL A 9 -38.52 6.85 -25.07
CA VAL A 9 -38.36 5.89 -23.97
C VAL A 9 -37.06 5.08 -24.11
N ALA A 10 -36.59 4.83 -25.34
CA ALA A 10 -35.37 4.05 -25.58
C ALA A 10 -34.07 4.79 -25.20
N ILE A 11 -34.06 6.12 -25.33
CA ILE A 11 -32.86 6.94 -25.08
C ILE A 11 -32.65 7.17 -23.57
N ALA A 12 -33.72 7.23 -22.78
CA ALA A 12 -33.64 7.37 -21.32
C ALA A 12 -33.20 6.07 -20.61
N ALA A 13 -33.40 4.90 -21.24
CA ALA A 13 -32.98 3.62 -20.68
C ALA A 13 -31.49 3.32 -20.94
N SER A 14 -30.87 3.91 -21.97
CA SER A 14 -29.47 3.67 -22.34
C SER A 14 -28.46 4.53 -21.56
N SER A 15 -28.90 5.61 -20.91
CA SER A 15 -28.04 6.44 -20.05
C SER A 15 -27.75 5.83 -18.66
N LEU A 16 -28.52 4.83 -18.22
CA LEU A 16 -28.30 4.15 -16.94
C LEU A 16 -27.22 3.06 -16.98
N LEU A 17 -26.73 2.69 -18.17
CA LEU A 17 -25.66 1.69 -18.34
C LEU A 17 -24.30 2.30 -18.67
N ALA A 18 -24.25 3.61 -18.92
CA ALA A 18 -23.02 4.32 -19.23
C ALA A 18 -22.58 5.12 -18.00
N GLN A 19 -21.87 4.45 -17.08
CA GLN A 19 -20.80 4.98 -16.22
C GLN A 19 -20.55 4.06 -15.01
N SER A 20 -20.23 2.79 -15.24
CA SER A 20 -19.20 2.17 -14.40
C SER A 20 -17.85 2.63 -14.95
N VAL A 21 -17.54 3.91 -14.74
CA VAL A 21 -16.15 4.37 -14.87
C VAL A 21 -15.43 3.67 -13.74
N PHE A 22 -14.89 2.48 -14.02
CA PHE A 22 -13.77 1.96 -13.27
C PHE A 22 -12.69 3.01 -13.45
N ALA A 23 -12.59 3.93 -12.49
CA ALA A 23 -11.44 4.78 -12.36
C ALA A 23 -10.25 3.82 -12.28
N GLU A 24 -9.46 3.75 -13.34
CA GLU A 24 -8.23 2.99 -13.39
C GLU A 24 -7.40 3.43 -12.17
N GLN A 25 -7.34 2.56 -11.15
CA GLN A 25 -6.54 2.84 -9.97
C GLN A 25 -5.09 2.91 -10.44
N LYS A 26 -4.56 4.13 -10.49
CA LYS A 26 -3.19 4.38 -10.89
C LYS A 26 -2.27 3.87 -9.79
N THR A 27 -1.88 2.61 -9.91
CA THR A 27 -0.83 2.03 -9.06
C THR A 27 0.45 2.81 -9.28
N VAL A 28 1.03 3.34 -8.21
CA VAL A 28 2.34 3.97 -8.23
C VAL A 28 3.34 3.04 -7.54
N THR A 29 4.41 2.71 -8.24
CA THR A 29 5.44 1.80 -7.72
C THR A 29 6.67 2.59 -7.29
N TYR A 30 7.23 2.21 -6.15
CA TYR A 30 8.45 2.74 -5.58
C TYR A 30 9.41 1.60 -5.23
N LYS A 31 10.72 1.86 -5.29
CA LYS A 31 11.76 0.91 -4.89
C LYS A 31 12.76 1.57 -3.96
N ASN A 32 13.10 0.90 -2.86
CA ASN A 32 14.11 1.41 -1.92
C ASN A 32 15.54 0.98 -2.27
N GLU A 33 16.50 1.51 -1.54
CA GLU A 33 17.94 1.25 -1.70
C GLU A 33 18.32 -0.22 -1.46
N ARG A 34 17.50 -0.98 -0.74
CA ARG A 34 17.68 -2.42 -0.49
C ARG A 34 17.05 -3.30 -1.56
N GLY A 35 16.33 -2.70 -2.50
CA GLY A 35 15.64 -3.38 -3.58
C GLY A 35 14.21 -3.83 -3.28
N SER A 36 13.69 -3.50 -2.10
CA SER A 36 12.28 -3.74 -1.74
C SER A 36 11.36 -2.85 -2.55
N VAL A 37 10.18 -3.36 -2.89
CA VAL A 37 9.21 -2.71 -3.77
C VAL A 37 7.93 -2.38 -3.00
N LEU A 38 7.44 -1.16 -3.18
CA LEU A 38 6.21 -0.64 -2.62
C LEU A 38 5.28 -0.22 -3.76
N GLU A 39 4.14 -0.89 -3.88
CA GLU A 39 3.06 -0.59 -4.81
C GLU A 39 1.94 0.10 -4.04
N LEU A 40 1.56 1.31 -4.47
CA LEU A 40 0.55 2.15 -3.80
C LEU A 40 -0.62 2.45 -4.73
N ASN A 41 -1.82 2.17 -4.23
CA ASN A 41 -3.09 2.61 -4.76
C ASN A 41 -3.69 3.64 -3.80
N ILE A 42 -3.86 4.86 -4.27
CA ILE A 42 -4.48 5.93 -3.48
C ILE A 42 -5.98 5.88 -3.73
N LEU A 43 -6.73 5.72 -2.64
CA LEU A 43 -8.18 5.60 -2.64
C LEU A 43 -8.84 6.91 -2.20
N SER A 44 -10.18 6.91 -2.16
CA SER A 44 -10.94 7.99 -1.51
C SER A 44 -10.62 8.07 -0.02
N ASP A 45 -10.93 9.22 0.58
CA ASP A 45 -10.77 9.46 2.02
C ASP A 45 -9.35 9.20 2.54
N ASN A 46 -8.34 9.54 1.73
CA ASN A 46 -6.94 9.44 2.08
C ASN A 46 -6.44 8.02 2.36
N LYS A 47 -7.24 6.98 2.07
CA LYS A 47 -6.84 5.59 2.26
C LYS A 47 -5.82 5.17 1.20
N ILE A 48 -4.91 4.29 1.60
CA ILE A 48 -4.03 3.60 0.67
C ILE A 48 -4.15 2.09 0.83
N GLU A 49 -4.08 1.42 -0.30
CA GLU A 49 -3.93 -0.02 -0.43
C GLU A 49 -2.79 -0.34 -1.39
N GLY A 50 -2.43 -1.60 -1.49
CA GLY A 50 -1.44 -2.07 -2.45
C GLY A 50 -0.62 -3.19 -1.86
N TYR A 51 0.67 -3.21 -2.21
CA TYR A 51 1.53 -4.31 -1.81
C TYR A 51 2.95 -3.84 -1.46
N PHE A 52 3.54 -4.53 -0.50
CA PHE A 52 4.94 -4.43 -0.17
C PHE A 52 5.63 -5.76 -0.41
N THR A 53 6.77 -5.73 -1.08
CA THR A 53 7.61 -6.91 -1.35
C THR A 53 9.02 -6.60 -0.86
N THR A 54 9.45 -7.27 0.21
CA THR A 54 10.79 -7.05 0.77
C THR A 54 11.86 -7.84 0.01
N ALA A 55 13.00 -7.20 -0.23
CA ALA A 55 14.19 -7.87 -0.77
C ALA A 55 15.13 -8.41 0.33
N VAL A 56 14.88 -8.03 1.59
CA VAL A 56 15.71 -8.41 2.74
C VAL A 56 14.84 -8.87 3.91
N ALA A 57 15.38 -9.75 4.74
CA ALA A 57 14.73 -10.18 5.97
C ALA A 57 15.77 -10.54 7.03
N SER A 58 15.32 -10.71 8.27
CA SER A 58 16.16 -11.28 9.32
C SER A 58 16.56 -12.71 8.96
N LYS A 59 17.68 -13.19 9.52
CA LYS A 59 18.10 -14.60 9.40
C LYS A 59 17.05 -15.58 9.93
N THR A 60 16.17 -15.11 10.81
CA THR A 60 15.10 -15.90 11.43
C THR A 60 13.80 -15.89 10.63
N CYS A 61 13.68 -15.07 9.57
CA CYS A 61 12.54 -15.09 8.67
C CYS A 61 12.90 -14.93 7.18
N PRO A 62 13.79 -15.78 6.62
CA PRO A 62 14.16 -15.71 5.20
C PRO A 62 12.96 -15.90 4.26
N GLN A 63 11.92 -16.60 4.70
CA GLN A 63 10.69 -16.83 3.95
C GLN A 63 9.90 -15.55 3.63
N ALA A 64 10.18 -14.41 4.27
CA ALA A 64 9.54 -13.14 3.95
C ALA A 64 10.05 -12.52 2.62
N ILE A 65 11.26 -12.89 2.20
CA ILE A 65 11.92 -12.31 1.01
C ILE A 65 11.10 -12.65 -0.25
N ASN A 66 10.89 -11.64 -1.10
CA ASN A 66 10.14 -11.73 -2.35
C ASN A 66 8.67 -12.19 -2.19
N GLN A 67 8.14 -12.19 -0.97
CA GLN A 67 6.72 -12.42 -0.72
C GLN A 67 5.97 -11.10 -0.86
N LYS A 68 5.03 -11.06 -1.79
CA LYS A 68 4.14 -9.91 -1.99
C LYS A 68 3.11 -9.89 -0.86
N ARG A 69 3.13 -8.86 -0.03
CA ARG A 69 2.25 -8.71 1.15
C ARG A 69 1.30 -7.53 0.96
N PRO A 70 -0.01 -7.69 1.21
CA PRO A 70 -0.94 -6.57 1.12
C PRO A 70 -0.62 -5.53 2.19
N ILE A 71 -0.87 -4.27 1.86
CA ILE A 71 -0.77 -3.15 2.80
C ILE A 71 -2.07 -2.38 2.85
N THR A 72 -2.33 -1.78 4.01
CA THR A 72 -3.41 -0.82 4.21
C THR A 72 -2.89 0.31 5.08
N GLY A 73 -3.30 1.54 4.78
CA GLY A 73 -2.82 2.71 5.48
C GLY A 73 -3.55 3.99 5.06
N TYR A 74 -2.92 5.13 5.37
CA TYR A 74 -3.43 6.46 5.04
C TYR A 74 -2.32 7.39 4.54
N ILE A 75 -2.70 8.37 3.72
CA ILE A 75 -1.87 9.52 3.32
C ILE A 75 -2.55 10.80 3.81
N VAL A 76 -1.89 11.59 4.65
CA VAL A 76 -2.42 12.89 5.10
C VAL A 76 -1.41 13.98 4.78
N GLY A 77 -1.77 14.87 3.86
CA GLY A 77 -0.84 15.86 3.32
C GLY A 77 0.31 15.18 2.58
N ASN A 78 1.55 15.42 3.03
CA ASN A 78 2.73 14.74 2.50
C ASN A 78 3.13 13.48 3.29
N ALA A 79 2.46 13.19 4.40
CA ALA A 79 2.79 12.03 5.23
C ALA A 79 2.04 10.78 4.76
N LEU A 80 2.66 9.62 4.88
CA LEU A 80 2.03 8.32 4.69
C LEU A 80 2.32 7.41 5.88
N SER A 81 1.38 6.53 6.20
CA SER A 81 1.62 5.43 7.12
C SER A 81 0.82 4.21 6.73
N PHE A 82 1.44 3.04 6.82
CA PHE A 82 0.82 1.75 6.52
C PHE A 82 1.47 0.63 7.33
N SER A 83 0.84 -0.53 7.34
CA SER A 83 1.39 -1.73 7.99
C SER A 83 1.47 -2.90 7.03
N VAL A 84 2.46 -3.76 7.25
CA VAL A 84 2.67 -5.02 6.53
C VAL A 84 2.68 -6.15 7.54
N VAL A 85 1.78 -7.12 7.37
CA VAL A 85 1.69 -8.29 8.26
C VAL A 85 2.49 -9.44 7.65
N TYR A 86 3.37 -10.06 8.44
CA TYR A 86 4.14 -11.26 8.11
C TYR A 86 3.79 -12.42 9.06
N PRO A 87 2.70 -13.18 8.80
CA PRO A 87 2.24 -14.25 9.69
C PRO A 87 3.29 -15.34 9.89
N MET A 88 4.03 -15.67 8.82
CA MET A 88 5.11 -16.66 8.84
C MET A 88 6.31 -16.27 9.71
N CYS A 89 6.39 -14.99 10.13
CA CYS A 89 7.42 -14.47 11.01
C CYS A 89 6.89 -14.08 12.39
N GLU A 90 5.57 -14.24 12.63
CA GLU A 90 4.87 -13.67 13.78
C GLU A 90 5.20 -12.19 13.99
N SER A 91 5.22 -11.43 12.89
CA SER A 91 5.64 -10.03 12.93
C SER A 91 4.78 -9.09 12.09
N VAL A 92 4.79 -7.82 12.48
CA VAL A 92 4.16 -6.71 11.79
C VAL A 92 5.18 -5.61 11.59
N LEU A 93 5.33 -5.14 10.36
CA LEU A 93 6.14 -3.99 10.00
C LEU A 93 5.23 -2.76 9.89
N SER A 94 5.37 -1.80 10.80
CA SER A 94 4.69 -0.51 10.72
C SER A 94 5.61 0.49 10.04
N ILE A 95 5.11 1.23 9.05
CA ILE A 95 5.89 2.20 8.28
C ILE A 95 5.23 3.57 8.39
N SER A 96 6.04 4.60 8.58
CA SER A 96 5.62 6.00 8.52
C SER A 96 6.67 6.81 7.77
N GLY A 97 6.24 7.73 6.94
CA GLY A 97 7.17 8.53 6.15
C GLY A 97 6.53 9.73 5.49
N ASN A 98 7.28 10.38 4.61
CA ASN A 98 6.77 11.49 3.84
C ASN A 98 7.24 11.45 2.38
N PHE A 99 6.39 11.94 1.49
CA PHE A 99 6.75 12.23 0.11
C PHE A 99 7.67 13.46 0.03
N ASP A 100 8.51 13.50 -0.99
CA ASP A 100 9.14 14.74 -1.44
C ASP A 100 8.11 15.63 -2.18
N LYS A 101 8.51 16.86 -2.50
CA LYS A 101 7.60 17.86 -3.11
C LYS A 101 6.94 17.38 -4.42
N ASN A 102 7.63 16.52 -5.18
CA ASN A 102 7.19 16.06 -6.49
C ASN A 102 6.64 14.63 -6.48
N GLN A 103 6.49 14.02 -5.29
CA GLN A 103 6.10 12.62 -5.08
C GLN A 103 6.96 11.60 -5.85
N GLN A 104 8.21 11.97 -6.14
CA GLN A 104 9.21 11.11 -6.80
C GLN A 104 9.98 10.26 -5.79
N ALA A 105 9.98 10.66 -4.53
CA ALA A 105 10.66 9.94 -3.47
C ALA A 105 9.79 9.86 -2.21
N ILE A 106 10.06 8.83 -1.41
CA ILE A 106 9.48 8.65 -0.08
C ILE A 106 10.62 8.39 0.88
N ASP A 107 10.67 9.12 1.99
CA ASP A 107 11.58 8.82 3.09
C ASP A 107 10.78 8.25 4.26
N THR A 108 11.23 7.13 4.82
CA THR A 108 10.43 6.38 5.81
C THR A 108 11.25 5.96 7.02
N ILE A 109 10.57 5.89 8.16
CA ILE A 109 10.97 5.08 9.30
C ILE A 109 10.07 3.85 9.36
N SER A 110 10.63 2.73 9.81
CA SER A 110 9.90 1.49 9.98
C SER A 110 10.15 0.88 11.35
N ILE A 111 9.14 0.21 11.90
CA ILE A 111 9.23 -0.55 13.15
C ILE A 111 8.76 -1.96 12.86
N LEU A 112 9.66 -2.93 12.91
CA LEU A 112 9.33 -4.34 12.85
C LEU A 112 9.07 -4.84 14.27
N ASN A 113 7.81 -5.16 14.56
CA ASN A 113 7.39 -5.76 15.82
C ASN A 113 7.24 -7.26 15.61
N LYS A 114 8.09 -8.06 16.26
CA LYS A 114 7.93 -9.50 16.38
C LYS A 114 7.22 -9.81 17.70
N GLN A 115 6.28 -10.75 17.66
CA GLN A 115 5.67 -11.27 18.87
C GLN A 115 6.74 -11.93 19.75
N ALA A 116 6.79 -11.52 21.01
CA ALA A 116 7.66 -12.08 22.03
C ALA A 116 6.79 -12.83 23.05
N SER A 117 7.26 -13.99 23.51
CA SER A 117 6.59 -14.72 24.59
C SER A 117 6.86 -14.05 25.95
N ASP A 118 8.01 -13.39 26.07
CA ASP A 118 8.40 -12.60 27.22
C ASP A 118 9.16 -11.34 26.79
N VAL A 119 8.45 -10.21 26.75
CA VAL A 119 9.02 -8.90 26.35
C VAL A 119 10.12 -8.42 27.31
N THR A 120 10.13 -8.88 28.56
CA THR A 120 11.10 -8.45 29.57
C THR A 120 12.44 -9.17 29.47
N HIS A 121 12.46 -10.40 28.94
CA HIS A 121 13.67 -11.23 28.83
C HIS A 121 14.17 -11.43 27.39
N GLU A 122 13.30 -11.32 26.38
CA GLU A 122 13.68 -11.47 24.96
C GLU A 122 14.37 -10.24 24.36
N GLY A 123 14.46 -9.15 25.13
CA GLY A 123 15.26 -7.97 24.82
C GLY A 123 14.78 -7.17 23.61
N PRO A 124 15.56 -6.16 23.17
CA PRO A 124 15.20 -5.31 22.03
C PRO A 124 15.19 -6.06 20.69
N GLY A 125 15.65 -7.33 20.64
CA GLY A 125 15.64 -8.14 19.42
C GLY A 125 14.25 -8.44 18.86
N ALA A 126 13.19 -8.24 19.67
CA ALA A 126 11.80 -8.31 19.23
C ALA A 126 11.33 -7.07 18.44
N ARG A 127 12.10 -5.96 18.47
CA ARG A 127 11.73 -4.69 17.85
C ARG A 127 12.91 -4.08 17.09
N PHE A 128 12.82 -4.07 15.77
CA PHE A 128 13.83 -3.42 14.91
C PHE A 128 13.28 -2.10 14.37
N ILE A 129 14.09 -1.03 14.41
CA ILE A 129 13.77 0.25 13.80
C ILE A 129 14.64 0.40 12.55
N GLY A 130 13.98 0.64 11.42
CA GLY A 130 14.63 0.85 10.12
C GLY A 130 14.41 2.25 9.59
N HIS A 131 15.27 2.62 8.66
CA HIS A 131 15.10 3.76 7.77
C HIS A 131 15.29 3.26 6.35
N ASP A 132 14.42 3.68 5.44
CA ASP A 132 14.46 3.32 4.03
C ASP A 132 14.03 4.53 3.18
N SER A 133 14.75 4.76 2.08
CA SER A 133 14.46 5.82 1.10
C SER A 133 14.05 5.21 -0.23
N TYR A 134 12.84 5.51 -0.67
CA TYR A 134 12.25 4.97 -1.88
C TYR A 134 12.30 5.98 -3.03
N LYS A 135 12.52 5.48 -4.25
CA LYS A 135 12.39 6.23 -5.50
C LYS A 135 11.26 5.66 -6.34
N LYS A 136 10.47 6.54 -6.94
CA LYS A 136 9.39 6.18 -7.87
C LYS A 136 9.97 5.45 -9.07
N MET A 137 9.31 4.37 -9.46
CA MET A 137 9.58 3.64 -10.70
C MET A 137 8.76 4.24 -11.83
N GLY A 138 9.38 4.36 -13.01
CA GLY A 138 8.80 4.97 -14.21
C GLY A 138 7.66 4.17 -14.81
#